data_AF-A0A2U1JJR3-F1
#
_entry.id   AF-A0A2U1JJR3-F1
#
_cell.length_a   1.000
_cell.length_b   1.000
_cell.length_c   1.000
_cell.angle_alpha   90.00
_cell.angle_beta   90.00
_cell.angle_gamma   90.00
#
_symmetry.space_group_name_H-M   'P 1'
#
loop_
_entity.id
_entity.type
_entity.pdbx_description
1 polymer ?
#
loop_
_entity_poly.entity_id
_entity_poly.type
_entity_poly.pdbx_seq_one_letter_code
_entity_poly.pdbx_strand_id
1 'polypeptide(L)'
;MKIIQSFWSGNQKEFTNSYGWYSYKHNWISWILSCHQLVKYHDEVELYTDSFGYEILIEKLKLPYTKVHVVLDELNHHNKNLWAIAKVRTFQLQTAPFIHVDGDVFVWESLTDKFINSNLVTQNLEIATDYYRKRWDVIYPQLTFLPDEMGDYHDGRSNFACNMGIIGGTNLDFFKDYTRKSIEFVEKNKFNSDGIDALNFNIFFEQVLFKEFANVTNQNIDYLFSEVSLDNDYKGFGDFDKVPLKTYLHLLGVYKRSPTVCKAMEVYVMKYYPEQYSMLAKVINEENKDFQEIDFLDTKKVAELVTKFELELKSLNFKPKHFLLKRDLYNENLPNKLDTFLSKNQDFWIAKLTGFEKKDINIDNESFESLEISEINHIPRMYDLDEIDEIIVSELSKPIRYFNFIEKIATYFDDEEDEESKSEFLSLINNRLRNYLIIKIISIYSI
;
A
#
# COMPACT_ATOMS: atom_id res chain seq x y z
N MET A 1 -3.21 -24.56 -3.35
CA MET A 1 -2.17 -23.89 -2.55
C MET A 1 -2.88 -22.89 -1.68
N LYS A 2 -2.57 -22.80 -0.38
CA LYS A 2 -3.26 -21.85 0.52
C LYS A 2 -2.50 -20.54 0.65
N ILE A 3 -3.21 -19.46 0.92
CA ILE A 3 -2.62 -18.20 1.36
C ILE A 3 -2.44 -18.24 2.88
N ILE A 4 -1.31 -17.74 3.35
CA ILE A 4 -1.05 -17.53 4.77
C ILE A 4 -0.59 -16.09 5.04
N GLN A 5 -0.94 -15.55 6.20
CA GLN A 5 -0.36 -14.30 6.70
C GLN A 5 0.13 -14.51 8.13
N SER A 6 1.07 -13.68 8.56
CA SER A 6 1.59 -13.72 9.92
C SER A 6 1.59 -12.34 10.57
N PHE A 7 1.05 -12.23 11.78
CA PHE A 7 1.15 -11.03 12.61
C PHE A 7 1.75 -11.38 13.97
N TRP A 8 2.81 -10.70 14.37
CA TRP A 8 3.41 -10.86 15.69
C TRP A 8 3.65 -9.49 16.30
N SER A 9 3.14 -9.29 17.50
CA SER A 9 3.24 -8.04 18.24
C SER A 9 4.61 -7.86 18.91
N GLY A 10 5.40 -8.93 19.05
CA GLY A 10 6.68 -8.85 19.77
C GLY A 10 6.48 -8.67 21.27
N ASN A 11 5.49 -9.34 21.85
CA ASN A 11 5.03 -9.17 23.24
C ASN A 11 4.52 -7.74 23.56
N GLN A 12 4.30 -6.92 22.53
CA GLN A 12 3.71 -5.59 22.70
C GLN A 12 2.19 -5.73 22.82
N LYS A 13 1.57 -4.91 23.66
CA LYS A 13 0.12 -4.94 23.92
C LYS A 13 -0.55 -3.60 23.64
N GLU A 14 0.16 -2.71 22.95
CA GLU A 14 -0.31 -1.35 22.65
C GLU A 14 -1.02 -1.35 21.30
N PHE A 15 -2.33 -1.09 21.31
CA PHE A 15 -3.13 -0.93 20.09
C PHE A 15 -2.67 0.27 19.24
N THR A 16 -2.08 1.28 19.89
CA THR A 16 -1.61 2.52 19.28
C THR A 16 -0.20 2.42 18.68
N ASN A 17 0.39 1.22 18.64
CA ASN A 17 1.65 1.02 17.93
C ASN A 17 1.46 1.10 16.41
N SER A 18 2.30 1.90 15.75
CA SER A 18 2.22 2.12 14.31
C SER A 18 2.85 1.02 13.46
N TYR A 19 3.72 0.17 14.00
CA TYR A 19 4.45 -0.86 13.24
C TYR A 19 5.08 -0.33 11.94
N GLY A 20 5.62 0.88 11.99
CA GLY A 20 6.28 1.56 10.86
C GLY A 20 5.34 2.39 9.97
N TRP A 21 4.03 2.30 10.13
CA TRP A 21 3.05 3.08 9.37
C TRP A 21 3.02 4.56 9.78
N TYR A 22 2.49 5.40 8.89
CA TYR A 22 2.26 6.83 9.15
C TYR A 22 1.49 7.06 10.46
N SER A 23 0.51 6.20 10.76
CA SER A 23 -0.11 6.10 12.09
C SER A 23 -0.59 4.67 12.38
N TYR A 24 -0.89 4.37 13.65
CA TYR A 24 -1.44 3.06 14.05
C TYR A 24 -2.77 2.74 13.39
N LYS A 25 -3.60 3.75 13.12
CA LYS A 25 -4.83 3.59 12.34
C LYS A 25 -4.54 2.98 10.97
N HIS A 26 -3.52 3.48 10.27
CA HIS A 26 -3.17 2.98 8.93
C HIS A 26 -2.63 1.54 8.98
N ASN A 27 -1.93 1.15 10.04
CA ASN A 27 -1.55 -0.26 10.24
C ASN A 27 -2.79 -1.16 10.24
N TRP A 28 -3.80 -0.84 11.05
CA TRP A 28 -5.01 -1.67 11.15
C TRP A 28 -5.88 -1.62 9.89
N ILE A 29 -5.95 -0.47 9.20
CA ILE A 29 -6.61 -0.36 7.88
C ILE A 29 -5.90 -1.26 6.85
N SER A 30 -4.57 -1.35 6.89
CA SER A 30 -3.83 -2.24 6.01
C SER A 30 -4.22 -3.70 6.21
N TRP A 31 -4.32 -4.17 7.46
CA TRP A 31 -4.78 -5.53 7.75
C TRP A 31 -6.21 -5.79 7.27
N ILE A 32 -7.12 -4.83 7.42
CA ILE A 32 -8.48 -4.90 6.88
C ILE A 32 -8.44 -5.10 5.37
N LEU A 33 -7.71 -4.23 4.65
CA LEU A 33 -7.64 -4.31 3.20
C LEU A 33 -6.97 -5.59 2.71
N SER A 34 -5.81 -5.94 3.28
CA SER A 34 -5.03 -7.11 2.90
C SER A 34 -5.84 -8.39 3.08
N CYS A 35 -6.42 -8.62 4.26
CA CYS A 35 -7.22 -9.81 4.53
C CYS A 35 -8.43 -9.91 3.60
N HIS A 36 -9.21 -8.83 3.44
CA HIS A 36 -10.40 -8.87 2.59
C HIS A 36 -10.08 -9.11 1.13
N GLN A 37 -9.03 -8.47 0.60
CA GLN A 37 -8.61 -8.71 -0.78
C GLN A 37 -8.14 -10.16 -0.95
N LEU A 38 -7.37 -10.71 -0.02
CA LEU A 38 -6.94 -12.11 -0.11
C LEU A 38 -8.13 -13.06 -0.08
N VAL A 39 -9.07 -12.91 0.84
CA VAL A 39 -10.28 -13.76 0.94
C VAL A 39 -11.19 -13.61 -0.28
N LYS A 40 -11.20 -12.44 -0.92
CA LYS A 40 -11.99 -12.20 -2.13
C LYS A 40 -11.48 -12.99 -3.34
N TYR A 41 -10.18 -13.27 -3.41
CA TYR A 41 -9.54 -13.91 -4.58
C TYR A 41 -8.96 -15.30 -4.30
N HIS A 42 -9.08 -15.81 -3.08
CA HIS A 42 -8.52 -17.11 -2.68
C HIS A 42 -9.48 -17.86 -1.74
N ASP A 43 -9.59 -19.18 -1.93
CA ASP A 43 -10.48 -20.02 -1.14
C ASP A 43 -9.98 -20.29 0.28
N GLU A 44 -8.65 -20.37 0.47
CA GLU A 44 -8.01 -20.67 1.75
C GLU A 44 -7.03 -19.55 2.12
N VAL A 45 -7.39 -18.79 3.16
CA VAL A 45 -6.56 -17.71 3.72
C VAL A 45 -6.44 -17.91 5.23
N GLU A 46 -5.26 -18.29 5.71
CA GLU A 46 -5.01 -18.57 7.13
C GLU A 46 -4.16 -17.47 7.79
N LEU A 47 -4.48 -17.12 9.04
CA LEU A 47 -3.68 -16.22 9.86
C LEU A 47 -2.89 -17.00 10.90
N TYR A 48 -1.59 -16.72 11.01
CA TYR A 48 -0.74 -17.14 12.11
C TYR A 48 -0.42 -15.92 12.98
N THR A 49 -0.81 -15.95 14.25
CA THR A 49 -0.72 -14.78 15.13
C THR A 49 -0.31 -15.15 16.54
N ASP A 50 0.03 -14.15 17.33
CA ASP A 50 0.05 -14.24 18.80
C ASP A 50 -1.31 -13.84 19.40
N SER A 51 -1.42 -13.97 20.73
CA SER A 51 -2.64 -13.68 21.47
C SER A 51 -3.12 -12.24 21.30
N PHE A 52 -2.21 -11.27 21.20
CA PHE A 52 -2.57 -9.87 21.00
C PHE A 52 -3.14 -9.64 19.60
N GLY A 53 -2.49 -10.16 18.56
CA GLY A 53 -3.03 -10.08 17.21
C GLY A 53 -4.36 -10.80 17.05
N TYR A 54 -4.59 -11.91 17.75
CA TYR A 54 -5.89 -12.58 17.79
C TYR A 54 -6.98 -11.67 18.38
N GLU A 55 -6.73 -11.04 19.53
CA GLU A 55 -7.64 -10.08 20.17
C GLU A 55 -8.02 -8.96 19.19
N ILE A 56 -7.04 -8.33 18.55
CA ILE A 56 -7.29 -7.19 17.67
C ILE A 56 -7.92 -7.62 16.34
N LEU A 57 -7.24 -8.47 15.58
CA LEU A 57 -7.61 -8.81 14.20
C LEU A 57 -8.88 -9.66 14.14
N ILE A 58 -9.09 -10.55 15.11
CA ILE A 58 -10.21 -11.51 15.10
C ILE A 58 -11.31 -11.10 16.05
N GLU A 59 -11.01 -10.82 17.32
CA GLU A 59 -12.08 -10.53 18.27
C GLU A 59 -12.70 -9.15 18.06
N LYS A 60 -11.88 -8.11 17.86
CA LYS A 60 -12.36 -6.74 17.65
C LYS A 60 -12.72 -6.44 16.20
N LEU A 61 -11.80 -6.72 15.26
CA LEU A 61 -11.98 -6.35 13.84
C LEU A 61 -12.72 -7.38 13.00
N LYS A 62 -12.91 -8.61 13.51
CA LYS A 62 -13.67 -9.68 12.84
C LYS A 62 -13.18 -9.96 11.41
N LEU A 63 -11.85 -9.93 11.19
CA LEU A 63 -11.28 -10.19 9.88
C LEU A 63 -11.63 -11.60 9.38
N PRO A 64 -12.01 -11.78 8.10
CA PRO A 64 -12.64 -13.00 7.59
C PRO A 64 -11.65 -14.11 7.22
N TYR A 65 -10.57 -14.29 7.99
CA TYR A 65 -9.66 -15.40 7.78
C TYR A 65 -10.41 -16.74 7.87
N THR A 66 -10.09 -17.64 6.94
CA THR A 66 -10.72 -18.98 6.88
C THR A 66 -10.29 -19.87 8.04
N LYS A 67 -9.09 -19.61 8.60
CA LYS A 67 -8.55 -20.28 9.79
C LYS A 67 -7.56 -19.36 10.49
N VAL A 68 -7.48 -19.48 11.81
CA VAL A 68 -6.54 -18.70 12.64
C VAL A 68 -5.78 -19.63 13.58
N HIS A 69 -4.48 -19.40 13.69
CA HIS A 69 -3.55 -20.16 14.54
C HIS A 69 -2.87 -19.20 15.53
N VAL A 70 -3.14 -19.37 16.82
CA VAL A 70 -2.50 -18.57 17.89
C VAL A 70 -1.28 -19.33 18.40
N VAL A 71 -0.15 -19.11 17.74
CA VAL A 71 1.09 -19.91 17.95
C VAL A 71 2.34 -19.05 18.11
N LEU A 72 2.29 -17.76 17.74
CA LEU A 72 3.49 -16.91 17.70
C LEU A 72 3.86 -16.33 19.07
N ASP A 73 3.06 -16.57 20.12
CA ASP A 73 3.45 -16.24 21.50
C ASP A 73 4.74 -16.93 21.94
N GLU A 74 5.08 -18.08 21.34
CA GLU A 74 6.33 -18.78 21.62
C GLU A 74 7.57 -17.93 21.27
N LEU A 75 7.43 -16.97 20.33
CA LEU A 75 8.51 -16.09 19.88
C LEU A 75 8.72 -14.89 20.81
N ASN A 76 7.87 -14.67 21.82
CA ASN A 76 7.91 -13.49 22.70
C ASN A 76 9.20 -13.35 23.53
N HIS A 77 10.07 -14.37 23.53
CA HIS A 77 11.40 -14.31 24.12
C HIS A 77 12.44 -13.64 23.21
N HIS A 78 12.16 -13.47 21.91
CA HIS A 78 13.00 -12.77 20.97
C HIS A 78 12.85 -11.24 21.07
N ASN A 79 13.85 -10.53 20.54
CA ASN A 79 13.79 -9.10 20.35
C ASN A 79 12.64 -8.71 19.42
N LYS A 80 11.75 -7.82 19.86
CA LYS A 80 10.58 -7.33 19.11
C LYS A 80 10.90 -6.70 17.75
N ASN A 81 12.14 -6.27 17.53
CA ASN A 81 12.58 -5.70 16.26
C ASN A 81 12.88 -6.78 15.19
N LEU A 82 12.92 -8.07 15.55
CA LEU A 82 13.07 -9.20 14.62
C LEU A 82 11.74 -9.53 13.92
N TRP A 83 11.14 -8.55 13.23
CA TRP A 83 9.82 -8.69 12.63
C TRP A 83 9.68 -9.86 11.64
N ALA A 84 10.76 -10.29 10.98
CA ALA A 84 10.72 -11.40 10.03
C ALA A 84 10.72 -12.78 10.70
N ILE A 85 11.08 -12.91 11.99
CA ILE A 85 11.15 -14.22 12.66
C ILE A 85 9.79 -14.91 12.71
N ALA A 86 8.73 -14.13 12.89
CA ALA A 86 7.34 -14.59 12.85
C ALA A 86 6.95 -15.16 11.49
N LYS A 87 7.42 -14.54 10.40
CA LYS A 87 7.18 -15.02 9.03
C LYS A 87 7.93 -16.33 8.79
N VAL A 88 9.23 -16.37 9.08
CA VAL A 88 10.07 -17.57 8.95
C VAL A 88 9.49 -18.74 9.75
N ARG A 89 9.06 -18.50 10.99
CA ARG A 89 8.40 -19.52 11.80
C ARG A 89 7.08 -19.97 11.18
N THR A 90 6.30 -19.06 10.63
CA THR A 90 5.05 -19.38 9.92
C THR A 90 5.32 -20.28 8.71
N PHE A 91 6.39 -20.05 7.93
CA PHE A 91 6.77 -20.93 6.82
C PHE A 91 7.16 -22.33 7.31
N GLN A 92 7.89 -22.40 8.43
CA GLN A 92 8.32 -23.66 9.03
C GLN A 92 7.15 -24.55 9.47
N LEU A 93 6.02 -23.95 9.84
CA LEU A 93 4.82 -24.67 10.27
C LEU A 93 4.00 -25.25 9.11
N GLN A 94 4.35 -24.97 7.86
CA GLN A 94 3.56 -25.40 6.71
C GLN A 94 3.77 -26.87 6.37
N THR A 95 2.65 -27.57 6.15
CA THR A 95 2.61 -29.00 5.79
C THR A 95 2.01 -29.25 4.40
N ALA A 96 1.61 -28.18 3.70
CA ALA A 96 1.05 -28.20 2.36
C ALA A 96 1.53 -26.95 1.59
N PRO A 97 1.51 -26.95 0.24
CA PRO A 97 1.92 -25.80 -0.56
C PRO A 97 1.21 -24.51 -0.14
N PHE A 98 1.98 -23.43 0.00
CA PHE A 98 1.51 -22.15 0.50
C PHE A 98 2.10 -20.96 -0.27
N ILE A 99 1.45 -19.80 -0.18
CA ILE A 99 2.05 -18.48 -0.41
C ILE A 99 1.76 -17.64 0.82
N HIS A 100 2.81 -17.19 1.49
CA HIS A 100 2.72 -16.13 2.47
C HIS A 100 2.62 -14.77 1.78
N VAL A 101 1.79 -13.89 2.34
CA VAL A 101 1.57 -12.53 1.86
C VAL A 101 1.68 -11.55 3.03
N ASP A 102 2.50 -10.51 2.87
CA ASP A 102 2.67 -9.49 3.91
C ASP A 102 1.36 -8.70 4.15
N GLY A 103 1.17 -8.22 5.39
CA GLY A 103 -0.04 -7.48 5.80
C GLY A 103 -0.18 -6.08 5.17
N ASP A 104 0.82 -5.64 4.41
CA ASP A 104 0.89 -4.40 3.62
C ASP A 104 0.84 -4.64 2.11
N VAL A 105 0.53 -5.88 1.70
CA VAL A 105 0.28 -6.27 0.32
C VAL A 105 -1.22 -6.40 0.05
N PHE A 106 -1.64 -5.87 -1.10
CA PHE A 106 -3.03 -5.87 -1.57
C PHE A 106 -3.09 -6.40 -3.00
N VAL A 107 -4.06 -7.28 -3.26
CA VAL A 107 -4.19 -7.96 -4.57
C VAL A 107 -5.58 -7.80 -5.16
N TRP A 108 -5.71 -7.73 -6.48
CA TRP A 108 -6.99 -7.76 -7.21
C TRP A 108 -7.14 -8.96 -8.13
N GLU A 109 -6.29 -9.97 -7.94
CA GLU A 109 -6.34 -11.26 -8.65
C GLU A 109 -5.78 -12.39 -7.76
N SER A 110 -5.98 -13.63 -8.20
CA SER A 110 -5.48 -14.82 -7.51
C SER A 110 -3.97 -14.96 -7.70
N LEU A 111 -3.22 -15.04 -6.59
CA LEU A 111 -1.81 -15.41 -6.55
C LEU A 111 -1.62 -16.92 -6.72
N THR A 112 -2.57 -17.73 -6.23
CA THR A 112 -2.43 -19.20 -6.25
C THR A 112 -2.55 -19.77 -7.65
N ASP A 113 -3.40 -19.17 -8.50
CA ASP A 113 -3.57 -19.64 -9.89
C ASP A 113 -2.32 -19.37 -10.72
N LYS A 114 -1.65 -18.23 -10.45
CA LYS A 114 -0.41 -17.82 -11.12
C LYS A 114 0.78 -18.73 -10.78
N PHE A 115 0.83 -19.27 -9.56
CA PHE A 115 1.99 -20.00 -9.02
C PHE A 115 1.70 -21.43 -8.60
N ILE A 116 0.62 -22.04 -9.11
CA ILE A 116 0.14 -23.36 -8.68
C ILE A 116 1.22 -24.46 -8.76
N ASN A 117 2.14 -24.35 -9.73
CA ASN A 117 3.22 -25.31 -9.99
C ASN A 117 4.61 -24.79 -9.60
N SER A 118 4.71 -23.61 -8.99
CA SER A 118 6.00 -23.02 -8.64
C SER A 118 6.62 -23.74 -7.44
N ASN A 119 7.88 -24.15 -7.56
CA ASN A 119 8.61 -24.78 -6.47
C ASN A 119 8.92 -23.77 -5.36
N LEU A 120 9.42 -22.60 -5.77
CA LEU A 120 9.70 -21.44 -4.95
C LEU A 120 9.19 -20.21 -5.67
N VAL A 121 8.53 -19.30 -4.96
CA VAL A 121 8.08 -18.01 -5.48
C VAL A 121 8.41 -16.90 -4.50
N THR A 122 8.82 -15.74 -5.02
CA THR A 122 8.93 -14.48 -4.27
C THR A 122 8.35 -13.32 -5.09
N GLN A 123 8.25 -12.11 -4.52
CA GLN A 123 7.72 -10.96 -5.24
C GLN A 123 8.60 -10.59 -6.45
N ASN A 124 9.89 -10.33 -6.22
CA ASN A 124 10.85 -10.00 -7.27
C ASN A 124 12.27 -10.26 -6.78
N LEU A 125 13.19 -10.36 -7.75
CA LEU A 125 14.62 -10.33 -7.48
C LEU A 125 15.08 -8.87 -7.29
N GLU A 126 16.01 -8.68 -6.38
CA GLU A 126 16.60 -7.37 -6.09
C GLU A 126 18.11 -7.40 -6.12
N ILE A 127 18.68 -6.31 -6.62
CA ILE A 127 20.09 -6.00 -6.45
C ILE A 127 20.25 -5.29 -5.10
N ALA A 128 20.93 -5.95 -4.17
CA ALA A 128 21.36 -5.41 -2.89
C ALA A 128 22.50 -4.41 -3.13
N THR A 129 22.15 -3.12 -3.23
CA THR A 129 23.12 -2.04 -3.50
C THR A 129 23.87 -1.65 -2.21
N ASP A 130 24.50 -0.47 -2.25
CA ASP A 130 25.04 0.23 -1.09
C ASP A 130 24.09 0.26 0.12
N TYR A 131 22.78 0.28 -0.12
CA TYR A 131 21.79 0.34 0.95
C TYR A 131 21.83 -0.92 1.84
N TYR A 132 21.88 -2.12 1.27
CA TYR A 132 22.09 -3.36 2.04
C TYR A 132 23.53 -3.51 2.50
N ARG A 133 24.51 -3.16 1.66
CA ARG A 133 25.93 -3.33 1.98
C ARG A 133 26.37 -2.52 3.19
N LYS A 134 25.99 -1.24 3.27
CA LYS A 134 26.29 -0.40 4.44
C LYS A 134 25.69 -0.93 5.74
N ARG A 135 24.52 -1.58 5.68
CA ARG A 135 23.90 -2.24 6.85
C ARG A 135 24.65 -3.51 7.23
N TRP A 136 25.03 -4.31 6.24
CA TRP A 136 25.81 -5.53 6.45
C TRP A 136 27.15 -5.23 7.10
N ASP A 137 27.86 -4.18 6.66
CA ASP A 137 29.15 -3.77 7.22
C ASP A 137 29.06 -3.36 8.70
N VAL A 138 27.89 -2.89 9.15
CA VAL A 138 27.62 -2.57 10.56
C VAL A 138 27.25 -3.82 11.37
N ILE A 139 26.46 -4.72 10.78
CA ILE A 139 25.92 -5.90 11.47
C ILE A 139 26.96 -7.02 11.56
N TYR A 140 27.58 -7.37 10.44
CA TYR A 140 28.46 -8.55 10.32
C TYR A 140 29.57 -8.61 11.38
N PRO A 141 30.30 -7.51 11.68
CA PRO A 141 31.36 -7.54 12.70
C PRO A 141 30.89 -7.91 14.11
N GLN A 142 29.57 -7.85 14.36
CA GLN A 142 28.94 -8.15 15.63
C GLN A 142 28.38 -9.57 15.70
N LEU A 143 28.36 -10.30 14.57
CA LEU A 143 27.83 -11.65 14.49
C LEU A 143 28.86 -12.65 15.04
N THR A 144 28.38 -13.60 15.84
CA THR A 144 29.14 -14.76 16.34
C THR A 144 28.97 -15.99 15.46
N PHE A 145 28.00 -15.97 14.54
CA PHE A 145 27.69 -17.07 13.65
C PHE A 145 27.23 -16.56 12.28
N LEU A 146 27.76 -17.15 11.21
CA LEU A 146 27.35 -16.91 9.83
C LEU A 146 27.02 -18.27 9.18
N PRO A 147 25.84 -18.47 8.59
CA PRO A 147 25.55 -19.66 7.80
C PRO A 147 26.49 -19.77 6.61
N ASP A 148 26.96 -20.98 6.29
CA ASP A 148 27.89 -21.22 5.18
C ASP A 148 27.35 -20.69 3.85
N GLU A 149 26.02 -20.74 3.64
CA GLU A 149 25.38 -20.24 2.43
C GLU A 149 25.52 -18.73 2.24
N MET A 150 25.71 -17.96 3.31
CA MET A 150 25.92 -16.51 3.19
C MET A 150 27.32 -16.14 2.67
N GLY A 151 28.20 -17.12 2.41
CA GLY A 151 29.59 -16.89 2.02
C GLY A 151 29.72 -16.05 0.74
N ASP A 152 28.94 -16.34 -0.29
CA ASP A 152 29.01 -15.59 -1.56
C ASP A 152 28.50 -14.16 -1.41
N TYR A 153 27.41 -13.95 -0.68
CA TYR A 153 26.99 -12.60 -0.31
C TYR A 153 28.07 -11.89 0.53
N HIS A 154 28.61 -12.52 1.57
CA HIS A 154 29.60 -11.92 2.46
C HIS A 154 30.86 -11.48 1.72
N ASP A 155 31.38 -12.32 0.84
CA ASP A 155 32.61 -12.07 0.08
C ASP A 155 32.41 -11.16 -1.13
N GLY A 156 31.18 -10.67 -1.35
CA GLY A 156 30.84 -9.78 -2.47
C GLY A 156 30.72 -10.48 -3.83
N ARG A 157 30.66 -11.83 -3.85
CA ARG A 157 30.43 -12.62 -5.08
C ARG A 157 28.96 -12.64 -5.51
N SER A 158 28.05 -12.51 -4.55
CA SER A 158 26.61 -12.32 -4.78
C SER A 158 26.18 -10.95 -4.25
N ASN A 159 25.27 -10.28 -4.93
CA ASN A 159 24.65 -9.02 -4.50
C ASN A 159 23.14 -9.05 -4.70
N PHE A 160 22.52 -10.22 -4.51
CA PHE A 160 21.09 -10.39 -4.71
C PHE A 160 20.34 -10.67 -3.41
N ALA A 161 19.10 -10.20 -3.37
CA ALA A 161 18.11 -10.57 -2.37
C ALA A 161 16.76 -10.80 -3.06
N CYS A 162 15.80 -11.41 -2.37
CA CYS A 162 14.44 -11.55 -2.86
C CYS A 162 13.51 -10.71 -1.99
N ASN A 163 12.75 -9.80 -2.58
CA ASN A 163 11.67 -9.16 -1.84
C ASN A 163 10.55 -10.16 -1.60
N MET A 164 10.09 -10.19 -0.35
CA MET A 164 9.19 -11.21 0.18
C MET A 164 7.83 -10.66 0.56
N GLY A 165 7.36 -9.60 -0.10
CA GLY A 165 5.95 -9.19 -0.02
C GLY A 165 5.00 -10.36 -0.32
N ILE A 166 5.44 -11.27 -1.20
CA ILE A 166 4.96 -12.65 -1.24
C ILE A 166 6.14 -13.62 -1.18
N ILE A 167 5.94 -14.80 -0.58
CA ILE A 167 6.90 -15.91 -0.60
C ILE A 167 6.18 -17.25 -0.43
N GLY A 168 6.59 -18.28 -1.17
CA GLY A 168 6.03 -19.61 -0.97
C GLY A 168 6.42 -20.61 -2.03
N GLY A 169 5.59 -21.63 -2.23
CA GLY A 169 5.76 -22.62 -3.28
C GLY A 169 5.39 -24.03 -2.82
N THR A 170 5.71 -24.99 -3.67
CA THR A 170 5.39 -26.42 -3.46
C THR A 170 6.54 -27.21 -2.82
N ASN A 171 7.78 -26.69 -2.84
CA ASN A 171 8.94 -27.38 -2.28
C ASN A 171 9.04 -27.21 -0.75
N LEU A 172 8.24 -27.98 -0.01
CA LEU A 172 8.19 -27.88 1.46
C LEU A 172 9.49 -28.29 2.15
N ASP A 173 10.27 -29.21 1.57
CA ASP A 173 11.54 -29.62 2.18
C ASP A 173 12.58 -28.52 2.10
N PHE A 174 12.62 -27.77 1.00
CA PHE A 174 13.41 -26.54 0.92
C PHE A 174 13.03 -25.55 2.03
N PHE A 175 11.73 -25.28 2.22
CA PHE A 175 11.29 -24.35 3.27
C PHE A 175 11.64 -24.84 4.68
N LYS A 176 11.55 -26.15 4.97
CA LYS A 176 11.98 -26.69 6.27
C LYS A 176 13.47 -26.45 6.52
N ASP A 177 14.33 -26.68 5.53
CA ASP A 177 15.77 -26.49 5.68
C ASP A 177 16.17 -25.01 5.74
N TYR A 178 15.61 -24.19 4.85
CA TYR A 178 15.81 -22.75 4.83
C TYR A 178 15.40 -22.12 6.18
N THR A 179 14.20 -22.41 6.66
CA THR A 179 13.69 -21.83 7.92
C THR A 179 14.49 -22.30 9.12
N ARG A 180 14.93 -23.57 9.15
CA ARG A 180 15.85 -24.07 10.18
C ARG A 180 17.16 -23.28 10.22
N LYS A 181 17.79 -23.05 9.06
CA LYS A 181 19.02 -22.25 8.94
C LYS A 181 18.80 -20.80 9.32
N SER A 182 17.68 -20.23 8.90
CA SER A 182 17.28 -18.85 9.18
C SER A 182 17.06 -18.61 10.68
N ILE A 183 16.32 -19.49 11.35
CA ILE A 183 16.12 -19.44 12.81
C ILE A 183 17.45 -19.68 13.55
N GLU A 184 18.25 -20.66 13.11
CA GLU A 184 19.59 -20.89 13.68
C GLU A 184 20.49 -19.65 13.55
N PHE A 185 20.40 -18.92 12.43
CA PHE A 185 21.13 -17.69 12.20
C PHE A 185 20.76 -16.60 13.22
N VAL A 186 19.47 -16.49 13.58
CA VAL A 186 19.00 -15.57 14.63
C VAL A 186 19.47 -16.03 16.01
N GLU A 187 19.22 -17.30 16.36
CA GLU A 187 19.43 -17.84 17.70
C GLU A 187 20.89 -17.84 18.14
N LYS A 188 21.81 -18.20 17.23
CA LYS A 188 23.25 -18.26 17.56
C LYS A 188 23.88 -16.88 17.77
N ASN A 189 23.32 -15.83 17.16
CA ASN A 189 23.81 -14.46 17.26
C ASN A 189 23.22 -13.66 18.43
N LYS A 190 22.27 -14.23 19.19
CA LYS A 190 21.76 -13.72 20.48
C LYS A 190 21.46 -12.21 20.50
N PHE A 191 20.48 -11.78 19.72
CA PHE A 191 19.98 -10.39 19.62
C PHE A 191 19.27 -9.85 20.90
N ASN A 192 19.55 -10.43 22.06
CA ASN A 192 18.85 -10.20 23.33
C ASN A 192 19.39 -9.00 24.13
N SER A 193 20.48 -8.34 23.67
CA SER A 193 21.09 -7.19 24.34
C SER A 193 21.47 -6.08 23.35
N ASP A 194 21.43 -4.82 23.82
CA ASP A 194 21.78 -3.62 23.07
C ASP A 194 23.15 -3.75 22.39
N GLY A 195 23.15 -3.80 21.06
CA GLY A 195 24.38 -3.87 20.25
C GLY A 195 24.08 -4.14 18.78
N ILE A 196 23.45 -5.27 18.48
CA ILE A 196 23.19 -5.68 17.10
C ILE A 196 21.89 -5.07 16.59
N ASP A 197 21.95 -4.48 15.39
CA ASP A 197 20.80 -3.89 14.70
C ASP A 197 19.80 -4.95 14.25
N ALA A 198 18.99 -5.42 15.19
CA ALA A 198 17.97 -6.44 14.98
C ALA A 198 16.94 -6.01 13.92
N LEU A 199 16.67 -4.71 13.78
CA LEU A 199 15.69 -4.18 12.82
C LEU A 199 16.15 -4.43 11.39
N ASN A 200 17.40 -4.07 11.07
CA ASN A 200 17.96 -4.27 9.74
C ASN A 200 18.44 -5.72 9.51
N PHE A 201 18.70 -6.48 10.58
CA PHE A 201 19.10 -7.88 10.46
C PHE A 201 18.06 -8.78 9.76
N ASN A 202 16.77 -8.45 9.88
CA ASN A 202 15.67 -9.17 9.24
C ASN A 202 15.90 -9.46 7.76
N ILE A 203 16.40 -8.47 7.01
CA ILE A 203 16.68 -8.58 5.59
C ILE A 203 17.66 -9.73 5.29
N PHE A 204 18.64 -9.95 6.15
CA PHE A 204 19.71 -10.92 5.89
C PHE A 204 19.30 -12.35 6.17
N PHE A 205 18.63 -12.63 7.29
CA PHE A 205 18.18 -13.99 7.60
C PHE A 205 16.91 -14.38 6.82
N GLU A 206 16.13 -13.40 6.37
CA GLU A 206 14.91 -13.63 5.60
C GLU A 206 15.25 -13.67 4.10
N GLN A 207 15.67 -12.53 3.52
CA GLN A 207 15.69 -12.32 2.06
C GLN A 207 16.99 -12.75 1.40
N VAL A 208 18.13 -12.32 1.96
CA VAL A 208 19.45 -12.66 1.41
C VAL A 208 19.72 -14.16 1.58
N LEU A 209 19.54 -14.68 2.80
CA LEU A 209 19.75 -16.10 3.08
C LEU A 209 18.89 -17.01 2.20
N PHE A 210 17.63 -16.64 1.94
CA PHE A 210 16.78 -17.42 1.02
C PHE A 210 17.35 -17.49 -0.38
N LYS A 211 17.80 -16.35 -0.92
CA LYS A 211 18.37 -16.28 -2.27
C LYS A 211 19.67 -17.09 -2.36
N GLU A 212 20.55 -16.95 -1.39
CA GLU A 212 21.82 -17.69 -1.35
C GLU A 212 21.57 -19.19 -1.15
N PHE A 213 20.64 -19.56 -0.27
CA PHE A 213 20.28 -20.96 -0.05
C PHE A 213 19.67 -21.61 -1.30
N ALA A 214 18.84 -20.88 -2.05
CA ALA A 214 18.34 -21.34 -3.35
C ALA A 214 19.46 -21.54 -4.37
N ASN A 215 20.46 -20.66 -4.41
CA ASN A 215 21.63 -20.82 -5.28
C ASN A 215 22.43 -22.08 -4.93
N VAL A 216 22.77 -22.27 -3.65
CA VAL A 216 23.57 -23.43 -3.18
C VAL A 216 22.84 -24.76 -3.43
N THR A 217 21.51 -24.77 -3.35
CA THR A 217 20.68 -25.96 -3.57
C THR A 217 20.17 -26.10 -5.01
N ASN A 218 20.66 -25.27 -5.95
CA ASN A 218 20.28 -25.24 -7.36
C ASN A 218 18.75 -25.20 -7.58
N GLN A 219 18.04 -24.41 -6.77
CA GLN A 219 16.60 -24.20 -6.93
C GLN A 219 16.31 -22.97 -7.78
N ASN A 220 15.37 -23.11 -8.71
CA ASN A 220 14.82 -21.98 -9.45
C ASN A 220 13.76 -21.28 -8.60
N ILE A 221 13.75 -19.95 -8.66
CA ILE A 221 12.75 -19.10 -8.01
C ILE A 221 11.93 -18.43 -9.10
N ASP A 222 10.61 -18.58 -9.03
CA ASP A 222 9.67 -17.82 -9.84
C ASP A 222 9.39 -16.46 -9.20
N TYR A 223 9.17 -15.43 -10.01
CA TYR A 223 8.97 -14.06 -9.52
C TYR A 223 7.61 -13.52 -9.96
N LEU A 224 6.93 -12.76 -9.09
CA LEU A 224 5.72 -12.02 -9.44
C LEU A 224 5.98 -10.95 -10.49
N PHE A 225 7.09 -10.23 -10.34
CA PHE A 225 7.62 -9.29 -11.32
C PHE A 225 8.94 -9.82 -11.86
N SER A 226 9.05 -9.88 -13.20
CA SER A 226 10.27 -10.31 -13.88
C SER A 226 11.39 -9.26 -13.85
N GLU A 227 11.03 -8.02 -13.52
CA GLU A 227 11.97 -6.90 -13.42
C GLU A 227 12.88 -7.07 -12.21
N VAL A 228 14.18 -6.85 -12.41
CA VAL A 228 15.14 -6.82 -11.31
C VAL A 228 15.26 -5.39 -10.83
N SER A 229 14.74 -5.12 -9.63
CA SER A 229 14.76 -3.78 -9.02
C SER A 229 16.05 -3.56 -8.24
N LEU A 230 16.46 -2.29 -8.11
CA LEU A 230 17.41 -1.91 -7.07
C LEU A 230 16.67 -1.94 -5.72
N ASP A 231 17.37 -2.33 -4.65
CA ASP A 231 16.82 -2.22 -3.31
C ASP A 231 16.36 -0.76 -3.04
N ASN A 232 15.16 -0.62 -2.49
CA ASN A 232 14.54 0.68 -2.17
C ASN A 232 14.18 1.59 -3.38
N ASP A 233 14.22 1.10 -4.63
CA ASP A 233 13.77 1.84 -5.83
C ASP A 233 12.48 1.27 -6.45
N TYR A 234 11.41 1.24 -5.66
CA TYR A 234 10.12 0.73 -6.12
C TYR A 234 9.23 1.85 -6.63
N LYS A 235 8.59 1.64 -7.78
CA LYS A 235 7.72 2.64 -8.41
C LYS A 235 6.28 2.12 -8.54
N GLY A 236 5.36 2.97 -8.15
CA GLY A 236 3.92 2.76 -8.34
C GLY A 236 3.27 1.72 -7.44
N PHE A 237 3.96 1.19 -6.42
CA PHE A 237 3.35 0.22 -5.50
C PHE A 237 2.33 0.83 -4.52
N GLY A 238 2.18 2.16 -4.51
CA GLY A 238 1.13 2.89 -3.80
C GLY A 238 0.05 3.49 -4.70
N ASP A 239 -0.02 3.14 -5.99
CA ASP A 239 -0.93 3.73 -6.98
C ASP A 239 -2.37 3.21 -6.83
N PHE A 240 -3.05 3.59 -5.74
CA PHE A 240 -4.47 3.28 -5.52
C PHE A 240 -5.38 3.84 -6.61
N ASP A 241 -4.98 4.92 -7.27
CA ASP A 241 -5.71 5.49 -8.40
C ASP A 241 -5.74 4.58 -9.64
N LYS A 242 -4.89 3.54 -9.69
CA LYS A 242 -4.82 2.57 -10.80
C LYS A 242 -5.50 1.23 -10.49
N VAL A 243 -5.93 0.98 -9.26
CA VAL A 243 -6.65 -0.27 -8.92
C VAL A 243 -8.11 -0.15 -9.36
N PRO A 244 -8.74 -1.20 -9.94
CA PRO A 244 -8.30 -2.60 -9.96
C PRO A 244 -7.53 -3.01 -11.23
N LEU A 245 -7.25 -2.09 -12.17
CA LEU A 245 -6.48 -2.43 -13.38
C LEU A 245 -5.05 -2.83 -13.02
N LYS A 246 -4.44 -2.13 -12.07
CA LYS A 246 -3.28 -2.62 -11.35
C LYS A 246 -3.74 -3.65 -10.33
N THR A 247 -3.20 -4.86 -10.43
CA THR A 247 -3.66 -6.01 -9.63
C THR A 247 -2.85 -6.28 -8.38
N TYR A 248 -1.77 -5.53 -8.14
CA TYR A 248 -0.89 -5.71 -6.99
C TYR A 248 -0.36 -4.36 -6.49
N LEU A 249 -0.50 -4.13 -5.19
CA LEU A 249 0.12 -3.04 -4.45
C LEU A 249 0.88 -3.63 -3.25
N HIS A 250 2.00 -3.01 -2.90
CA HIS A 250 2.79 -3.35 -1.72
C HIS A 250 3.30 -2.07 -1.09
N LEU A 251 2.69 -1.66 0.02
CA LEU A 251 3.09 -0.43 0.70
C LEU A 251 4.29 -0.71 1.58
N LEU A 252 5.49 -0.82 1.00
CA LEU A 252 6.73 -0.94 1.76
C LEU A 252 7.48 0.38 1.90
N GLY A 253 8.31 0.50 2.94
CA GLY A 253 9.21 1.63 3.15
C GLY A 253 8.49 2.99 3.10
N VAL A 254 8.88 3.84 2.14
CA VAL A 254 8.35 5.20 1.97
C VAL A 254 6.84 5.25 1.73
N TYR A 255 6.25 4.22 1.12
CA TYR A 255 4.81 4.19 0.87
C TYR A 255 3.99 4.14 2.17
N LYS A 256 4.45 3.41 3.19
CA LYS A 256 3.82 3.39 4.54
C LYS A 256 3.85 4.73 5.25
N ARG A 257 4.81 5.58 4.89
CA ARG A 257 5.05 6.89 5.51
C ARG A 257 4.39 8.03 4.74
N SER A 258 3.93 7.77 3.52
CA SER A 258 3.25 8.76 2.68
C SER A 258 1.83 9.00 3.19
N PRO A 259 1.51 10.22 3.70
CA PRO A 259 0.17 10.54 4.17
C PRO A 259 -0.86 10.41 3.04
N THR A 260 -0.50 10.83 1.84
CA THR A 260 -1.32 10.71 0.62
C THR A 260 -1.71 9.28 0.31
N VAL A 261 -0.74 8.35 0.32
CA VAL A 261 -1.00 6.93 -0.01
C VAL A 261 -1.81 6.27 1.08
N CYS A 262 -1.47 6.55 2.35
CA CYS A 262 -2.22 6.09 3.51
C CYS A 262 -3.68 6.59 3.48
N LYS A 263 -3.90 7.84 3.04
CA LYS A 263 -5.24 8.40 2.88
C LYS A 263 -6.02 7.75 1.74
N ALA A 264 -5.38 7.45 0.62
CA ALA A 264 -6.01 6.72 -0.47
C ALA A 264 -6.46 5.32 -0.02
N MET A 265 -5.61 4.60 0.72
CA MET A 265 -5.94 3.32 1.34
C MET A 265 -7.14 3.43 2.31
N GLU A 266 -7.15 4.46 3.16
CA GLU A 266 -8.26 4.71 4.08
C GLU A 266 -9.58 4.91 3.32
N VAL A 267 -9.61 5.79 2.31
CA VAL A 267 -10.83 6.07 1.53
C VAL A 267 -11.29 4.83 0.76
N TYR A 268 -10.35 4.03 0.25
CA TYR A 268 -10.65 2.74 -0.38
C TYR A 268 -11.39 1.81 0.59
N VAL A 269 -10.86 1.62 1.80
CA VAL A 269 -11.48 0.79 2.83
C VAL A 269 -12.84 1.36 3.28
N MET A 270 -12.96 2.67 3.46
CA MET A 270 -14.24 3.33 3.78
C MET A 270 -15.31 3.09 2.71
N LYS A 271 -14.92 2.93 1.43
CA LYS A 271 -15.86 2.73 0.33
C LYS A 271 -16.23 1.26 0.12
N TYR A 272 -15.24 0.38 0.13
CA TYR A 272 -15.41 -1.02 -0.29
C TYR A 272 -15.53 -2.00 0.89
N TYR A 273 -15.08 -1.61 2.09
CA TYR A 273 -15.20 -2.38 3.33
C TYR A 273 -15.71 -1.50 4.50
N PRO A 274 -16.84 -0.77 4.32
CA PRO A 274 -17.30 0.25 5.26
C PRO A 274 -17.63 -0.30 6.64
N GLU A 275 -18.17 -1.52 6.74
CA GLU A 275 -18.52 -2.13 8.01
C GLU A 275 -17.26 -2.37 8.86
N GLN A 276 -16.18 -2.86 8.26
CA GLN A 276 -14.91 -3.09 8.96
C GLN A 276 -14.18 -1.80 9.29
N TYR A 277 -14.26 -0.78 8.42
CA TYR A 277 -13.81 0.56 8.78
C TYR A 277 -14.52 1.06 10.04
N SER A 278 -15.85 0.94 10.09
CA SER A 278 -16.64 1.35 11.25
C SER A 278 -16.32 0.56 12.50
N MET A 279 -16.04 -0.75 12.41
CA MET A 279 -15.58 -1.54 13.55
C MET A 279 -14.25 -0.99 14.10
N LEU A 280 -13.28 -0.72 13.23
CA LEU A 280 -12.02 -0.11 13.63
C LEU A 280 -12.23 1.28 14.25
N ALA A 281 -13.06 2.13 13.63
CA ALA A 281 -13.38 3.46 14.13
C ALA A 281 -13.97 3.43 15.55
N LYS A 282 -14.83 2.46 15.87
CA LYS A 282 -15.35 2.27 17.24
C LYS A 282 -14.24 1.97 18.22
N VAL A 283 -13.36 1.02 17.89
CA VAL A 283 -12.22 0.67 18.73
C VAL A 283 -11.31 1.88 18.97
N ILE A 284 -11.03 2.66 17.93
CA ILE A 284 -10.22 3.89 18.04
C ILE A 284 -10.92 4.93 18.93
N ASN A 285 -12.22 5.15 18.73
CA ASN A 285 -13.01 6.10 19.53
C ASN A 285 -13.03 5.71 21.02
N GLU A 286 -13.15 4.42 21.32
CA GLU A 286 -13.11 3.88 22.68
C GLU A 286 -11.72 4.05 23.33
N GLU A 287 -10.65 3.76 22.58
CA GLU A 287 -9.27 3.87 23.04
C GLU A 287 -8.87 5.34 23.30
N ASN A 288 -9.18 6.25 22.36
CA ASN A 288 -8.79 7.65 22.43
C ASN A 288 -9.73 8.51 23.29
N LYS A 289 -10.98 8.07 23.49
CA LYS A 289 -12.03 8.79 24.23
C LYS A 289 -12.42 10.15 23.62
N ASP A 290 -12.24 10.33 22.32
CA ASP A 290 -12.50 11.60 21.62
C ASP A 290 -13.57 11.53 20.51
N PHE A 291 -14.11 10.34 20.20
CA PHE A 291 -15.24 10.11 19.26
C PHE A 291 -15.10 10.82 17.89
N GLN A 292 -13.86 11.01 17.40
CA GLN A 292 -13.59 11.73 16.15
C GLN A 292 -13.71 10.85 14.90
N GLU A 293 -13.58 9.53 15.05
CA GLU A 293 -13.62 8.60 13.92
C GLU A 293 -15.04 8.28 13.47
N ILE A 294 -15.19 8.02 12.17
CA ILE A 294 -16.48 7.80 11.52
C ILE A 294 -16.87 6.32 11.68
N ASP A 295 -17.74 6.04 12.65
CA ASP A 295 -18.08 4.68 13.08
C ASP A 295 -19.47 4.15 12.63
N PHE A 296 -20.11 4.89 11.73
CA PHE A 296 -21.49 4.62 11.26
C PHE A 296 -21.57 4.16 9.79
N LEU A 297 -20.44 3.98 9.11
CA LEU A 297 -20.43 3.50 7.73
C LEU A 297 -20.85 2.04 7.64
N ASP A 298 -21.75 1.79 6.70
CA ASP A 298 -22.10 0.49 6.15
C ASP A 298 -22.33 0.67 4.64
N THR A 299 -22.51 -0.43 3.92
CA THR A 299 -22.70 -0.42 2.46
C THR A 299 -23.85 0.50 2.03
N LYS A 300 -24.96 0.51 2.80
CA LYS A 300 -26.14 1.32 2.49
C LYS A 300 -25.87 2.81 2.72
N LYS A 301 -25.17 3.15 3.80
CA LYS A 301 -24.80 4.52 4.14
C LYS A 301 -23.80 5.08 3.12
N VAL A 302 -22.81 4.30 2.69
CA VAL A 302 -21.89 4.72 1.64
C VAL A 302 -22.66 5.04 0.35
N ALA A 303 -23.56 4.14 -0.09
CA ALA A 303 -24.39 4.37 -1.28
C ALA A 303 -25.28 5.63 -1.14
N GLU A 304 -25.87 5.84 0.03
CA GLU A 304 -26.66 7.05 0.35
C GLU A 304 -25.81 8.32 0.24
N LEU A 305 -24.61 8.33 0.82
CA LEU A 305 -23.70 9.47 0.82
C LEU A 305 -23.19 9.79 -0.60
N VAL A 306 -22.80 8.77 -1.37
CA VAL A 306 -22.37 8.90 -2.77
C VAL A 306 -23.50 9.47 -3.63
N THR A 307 -24.72 8.93 -3.52
CA THR A 307 -25.89 9.42 -4.27
C THR A 307 -26.22 10.87 -3.92
N LYS A 308 -26.17 11.22 -2.62
CA LYS A 308 -26.38 12.61 -2.18
C LYS A 308 -25.33 13.54 -2.76
N PHE A 309 -24.06 13.14 -2.76
CA PHE A 309 -23.01 13.95 -3.35
C PHE A 309 -23.20 14.18 -4.84
N GLU A 310 -23.63 13.15 -5.59
CA GLU A 310 -23.89 13.28 -7.02
C GLU A 310 -24.98 14.33 -7.31
N LEU A 311 -26.07 14.34 -6.53
CA LEU A 311 -27.14 15.35 -6.66
C LEU A 311 -26.65 16.76 -6.30
N GLU A 312 -25.83 16.88 -5.26
CA GLU A 312 -25.21 18.14 -4.85
C GLU A 312 -24.23 18.66 -5.91
N LEU A 313 -23.46 17.76 -6.54
CA LEU A 313 -22.52 18.07 -7.62
C LEU A 313 -23.24 18.58 -8.86
N LYS A 314 -24.30 17.88 -9.29
CA LYS A 314 -25.13 18.27 -10.46
C LYS A 314 -25.85 19.59 -10.26
N SER A 315 -26.20 19.93 -9.02
CA SER A 315 -26.87 21.20 -8.68
C SER A 315 -25.93 22.32 -8.21
N LEU A 316 -24.63 22.03 -8.04
CA LEU A 316 -23.63 22.90 -7.42
C LEU A 316 -24.04 23.43 -6.04
N ASN A 317 -24.82 22.65 -5.29
CA ASN A 317 -25.37 23.04 -3.99
C ASN A 317 -24.87 22.10 -2.88
N PHE A 318 -23.60 22.25 -2.53
CA PHE A 318 -22.95 21.40 -1.55
C PHE A 318 -23.45 21.65 -0.13
N LYS A 319 -23.86 20.59 0.57
CA LYS A 319 -24.34 20.67 1.94
C LYS A 319 -23.19 20.44 2.92
N PRO A 320 -22.99 21.30 3.95
CA PRO A 320 -21.85 21.20 4.88
C PRO A 320 -21.77 19.85 5.61
N LYS A 321 -22.93 19.27 5.96
CA LYS A 321 -23.00 18.01 6.69
C LYS A 321 -22.30 16.89 5.90
N HIS A 322 -21.22 16.37 6.47
CA HIS A 322 -20.37 15.31 5.88
C HIS A 322 -19.86 15.63 4.48
N PHE A 323 -19.66 16.91 4.14
CA PHE A 323 -19.22 17.32 2.80
C PHE A 323 -17.94 16.58 2.36
N LEU A 324 -16.87 16.66 3.17
CA LEU A 324 -15.58 16.03 2.84
C LEU A 324 -15.70 14.51 2.71
N LEU A 325 -16.43 13.86 3.61
CA LEU A 325 -16.70 12.42 3.55
C LEU A 325 -17.42 12.02 2.24
N LYS A 326 -18.50 12.72 1.91
CA LYS A 326 -19.26 12.50 0.68
C LYS A 326 -18.40 12.67 -0.57
N ARG A 327 -17.61 13.75 -0.61
CA ARG A 327 -16.69 14.07 -1.71
C ARG A 327 -15.65 12.96 -1.89
N ASP A 328 -15.00 12.57 -0.80
CA ASP A 328 -13.93 11.59 -0.82
C ASP A 328 -14.44 10.20 -1.27
N LEU A 329 -15.61 9.76 -0.76
CA LEU A 329 -16.25 8.51 -1.18
C LEU A 329 -16.69 8.52 -2.65
N TYR A 330 -17.21 9.64 -3.13
CA TYR A 330 -17.64 9.78 -4.53
C TYR A 330 -16.44 9.77 -5.48
N ASN A 331 -15.37 10.50 -5.13
CA ASN A 331 -14.18 10.65 -5.97
C ASN A 331 -13.31 9.38 -6.07
N GLU A 332 -13.40 8.48 -5.09
CA GLU A 332 -12.71 7.19 -5.14
C GLU A 332 -13.06 6.42 -6.42
N ASN A 333 -12.05 5.96 -7.17
CA ASN A 333 -12.16 5.31 -8.49
C ASN A 333 -12.57 6.23 -9.68
N LEU A 334 -12.69 7.55 -9.52
CA LEU A 334 -12.90 8.44 -10.66
C LEU A 334 -11.73 8.52 -11.66
N PRO A 335 -10.45 8.43 -11.26
CA PRO A 335 -9.33 8.39 -12.22
C PRO A 335 -9.50 7.27 -13.26
N ASN A 336 -9.85 6.05 -12.85
CA ASN A 336 -10.12 4.95 -13.80
C ASN A 336 -11.37 5.19 -14.67
N LYS A 337 -12.39 5.88 -14.13
CA LYS A 337 -13.55 6.28 -14.94
C LYS A 337 -13.19 7.31 -16.00
N LEU A 338 -12.32 8.27 -15.66
CA LEU A 338 -11.74 9.20 -16.64
C LEU A 338 -11.02 8.43 -17.74
N ASP A 339 -10.10 7.54 -17.38
CA ASP A 339 -9.34 6.72 -18.34
C ASP A 339 -10.29 5.90 -19.24
N THR A 340 -11.40 5.41 -18.69
CA THR A 340 -12.46 4.72 -19.46
C THR A 340 -13.20 5.65 -20.42
N PHE A 341 -13.55 6.87 -20.00
CA PHE A 341 -14.20 7.84 -20.88
C PHE A 341 -13.27 8.26 -22.02
N LEU A 342 -12.02 8.57 -21.70
CA LEU A 342 -11.01 8.98 -22.68
C LEU A 342 -10.75 7.87 -23.71
N SER A 343 -10.51 6.64 -23.27
CA SER A 343 -10.26 5.48 -24.18
C SER A 343 -11.45 5.14 -25.07
N LYS A 344 -12.68 5.45 -24.64
CA LYS A 344 -13.91 5.25 -25.42
C LYS A 344 -14.33 6.48 -26.22
N ASN A 345 -13.55 7.56 -26.19
CA ASN A 345 -13.91 8.86 -26.76
C ASN A 345 -15.34 9.32 -26.35
N GLN A 346 -15.67 9.11 -25.08
CA GLN A 346 -16.98 9.41 -24.51
C GLN A 346 -16.92 10.76 -23.79
N ASP A 347 -17.90 11.63 -24.05
CA ASP A 347 -18.02 12.90 -23.35
C ASP A 347 -18.60 12.75 -21.93
N PHE A 348 -18.24 13.67 -21.04
CA PHE A 348 -18.62 13.68 -19.63
C PHE A 348 -18.56 15.11 -19.07
N TRP A 349 -19.19 15.33 -17.93
CA TRP A 349 -19.13 16.60 -17.23
C TRP A 349 -17.93 16.67 -16.29
N ILE A 350 -17.25 17.80 -16.29
CA ILE A 350 -16.21 18.18 -15.34
C ILE A 350 -16.78 19.28 -14.46
N ALA A 351 -16.64 19.14 -13.15
CA ALA A 351 -17.04 20.16 -12.18
C ALA A 351 -15.93 20.42 -11.17
N LYS A 352 -15.58 21.69 -10.99
CA LYS A 352 -14.70 22.14 -9.91
C LYS A 352 -15.37 21.95 -8.56
N LEU A 353 -14.63 21.39 -7.61
CA LEU A 353 -15.08 21.15 -6.25
C LEU A 353 -14.78 22.35 -5.34
N THR A 354 -15.27 22.27 -4.11
CA THR A 354 -14.89 23.15 -3.01
C THR A 354 -14.16 22.34 -1.93
N GLY A 355 -13.75 23.00 -0.83
CA GLY A 355 -12.97 22.36 0.24
C GLY A 355 -11.46 22.43 -0.01
N PHE A 356 -11.02 23.44 -0.74
CA PHE A 356 -9.65 23.88 -0.84
C PHE A 356 -9.59 25.40 -0.84
N GLU A 357 -8.49 25.96 -0.33
CA GLU A 357 -8.25 27.40 -0.26
C GLU A 357 -6.97 27.74 -1.01
N LYS A 358 -6.96 28.86 -1.73
CA LYS A 358 -5.74 29.39 -2.33
C LYS A 358 -4.88 30.02 -1.23
N LYS A 359 -3.58 29.73 -1.23
CA LYS A 359 -2.58 30.26 -0.30
C LYS A 359 -1.40 30.78 -1.10
N ASP A 360 -0.90 31.95 -0.70
CA ASP A 360 0.36 32.49 -1.21
C ASP A 360 1.48 32.05 -0.27
N ILE A 361 2.41 31.24 -0.78
CA ILE A 361 3.57 30.77 -0.05
C ILE A 361 4.77 31.61 -0.46
N ASN A 362 5.39 32.30 0.50
CA ASN A 362 6.58 33.09 0.26
C ASN A 362 7.83 32.29 0.67
N ILE A 363 8.68 31.95 -0.31
CA ILE A 363 9.97 31.30 -0.08
C ILE A 363 11.04 32.14 -0.77
N ASP A 364 12.09 32.52 -0.05
CA ASP A 364 13.25 33.23 -0.61
C ASP A 364 12.94 34.50 -1.45
N ASN A 365 11.89 35.25 -1.05
CA ASN A 365 11.34 36.44 -1.74
C ASN A 365 10.59 36.16 -3.06
N GLU A 366 10.33 34.90 -3.40
CA GLU A 366 9.41 34.51 -4.45
C GLU A 366 8.07 34.08 -3.84
N SER A 367 6.96 34.49 -4.47
CA SER A 367 5.61 34.17 -4.03
C SER A 367 5.04 33.11 -4.98
N PHE A 368 4.66 31.96 -4.44
CA PHE A 368 4.07 30.86 -5.18
C PHE A 368 2.62 30.69 -4.77
N GLU A 369 1.74 30.48 -5.73
CA GLU A 369 0.34 30.19 -5.47
C GLU A 369 0.15 28.68 -5.29
N SER A 370 -0.46 28.29 -4.18
CA SER A 370 -0.75 26.89 -3.89
C SER A 370 -2.20 26.71 -3.45
N LEU A 371 -2.73 25.50 -3.61
CA LEU A 371 -4.01 25.08 -3.05
C LEU A 371 -3.79 24.26 -1.79
N GLU A 372 -4.36 24.70 -0.69
CA GLU A 372 -4.51 23.93 0.54
C GLU A 372 -5.79 23.11 0.46
N ILE A 373 -5.67 21.81 0.24
CA ILE A 373 -6.77 20.87 0.00
C ILE A 373 -7.10 20.14 1.29
N SER A 374 -8.28 20.39 1.84
CA SER A 374 -8.76 19.69 3.04
C SER A 374 -9.28 18.30 2.68
N GLU A 375 -8.96 17.28 3.48
CA GLU A 375 -9.48 15.91 3.36
C GLU A 375 -10.08 15.46 4.71
N ILE A 376 -11.02 14.51 4.69
CA ILE A 376 -11.66 14.06 5.93
C ILE A 376 -10.65 13.41 6.88
N ASN A 377 -10.64 13.76 8.18
CA ASN A 377 -9.76 13.18 9.21
C ASN A 377 -8.26 13.16 8.81
N HIS A 378 -7.81 14.17 8.05
CA HIS A 378 -6.44 14.23 7.54
C HIS A 378 -5.93 15.68 7.50
N ILE A 379 -4.61 15.84 7.62
CA ILE A 379 -3.95 17.14 7.47
C ILE A 379 -4.14 17.62 6.03
N PRO A 380 -4.42 18.92 5.81
CA PRO A 380 -4.54 19.46 4.46
C PRO A 380 -3.28 19.18 3.61
N ARG A 381 -3.50 18.93 2.33
CA ARG A 381 -2.43 18.73 1.34
C ARG A 381 -2.18 20.03 0.60
N MET A 382 -0.92 20.37 0.38
CA MET A 382 -0.55 21.47 -0.51
C MET A 382 -0.37 20.97 -1.95
N TYR A 383 -0.86 21.73 -2.91
CA TYR A 383 -0.64 21.53 -4.34
C TYR A 383 -0.23 22.86 -4.97
N ASP A 384 0.99 22.94 -5.46
CA ASP A 384 1.51 24.14 -6.09
C ASP A 384 0.91 24.29 -7.49
N LEU A 385 0.48 25.51 -7.82
CA LEU A 385 -0.11 25.83 -9.11
C LEU A 385 0.96 26.38 -10.04
N ASP A 386 1.01 25.84 -11.26
CA ASP A 386 1.67 26.50 -12.38
C ASP A 386 0.66 27.27 -13.26
N GLU A 387 1.16 28.00 -14.27
CA GLU A 387 0.33 28.80 -15.17
C GLU A 387 -0.76 27.98 -15.88
N ILE A 388 -0.46 26.72 -16.22
CA ILE A 388 -1.43 25.82 -16.86
C ILE A 388 -2.50 25.43 -15.86
N ASP A 389 -2.12 25.14 -14.61
CA ASP A 389 -3.06 24.85 -13.56
C ASP A 389 -4.02 26.03 -13.31
N GLU A 390 -3.52 27.27 -13.29
CA GLU A 390 -4.33 28.47 -13.14
C GLU A 390 -5.36 28.62 -14.28
N ILE A 391 -4.93 28.43 -15.53
CA ILE A 391 -5.81 28.49 -16.70
C ILE A 391 -6.92 27.43 -16.57
N ILE A 392 -6.57 26.18 -16.30
CA ILE A 392 -7.56 25.10 -16.17
C ILE A 392 -8.55 25.40 -15.03
N VAL A 393 -8.05 25.78 -13.86
CA VAL A 393 -8.88 26.03 -12.66
C VAL A 393 -9.81 27.23 -12.87
N SER A 394 -9.44 28.19 -13.72
CA SER A 394 -10.28 29.33 -14.10
C SER A 394 -11.41 28.94 -15.07
N GLU A 395 -11.11 28.12 -16.07
CA GLU A 395 -12.10 27.65 -17.06
C GLU A 395 -13.13 26.68 -16.47
N LEU A 396 -12.78 26.01 -15.37
CA LEU A 396 -13.67 25.15 -14.60
C LEU A 396 -14.56 25.90 -13.59
N SER A 397 -14.68 27.23 -13.70
CA SER A 397 -15.56 28.05 -12.83
C SER A 397 -17.04 27.62 -12.86
N LYS A 398 -17.47 26.94 -13.94
CA LYS A 398 -18.77 26.28 -14.08
C LYS A 398 -18.58 24.87 -14.64
N PRO A 399 -19.50 23.94 -14.37
CA PRO A 399 -19.47 22.64 -15.01
C PRO A 399 -19.47 22.75 -16.53
N ILE A 400 -18.60 21.98 -17.15
CA ILE A 400 -18.39 21.99 -18.60
C ILE A 400 -18.20 20.55 -19.09
N ARG A 401 -18.65 20.30 -20.32
CA ARG A 401 -18.41 19.03 -21.00
C ARG A 401 -16.94 18.93 -21.43
N TYR A 402 -16.37 17.73 -21.37
CA TYR A 402 -14.96 17.50 -21.68
C TYR A 402 -14.54 18.04 -23.05
N PHE A 403 -15.29 17.74 -24.11
CA PHE A 403 -14.91 18.23 -25.45
C PHE A 403 -14.96 19.75 -25.55
N ASN A 404 -15.99 20.39 -24.98
CA ASN A 404 -16.09 21.85 -24.93
C ASN A 404 -14.96 22.46 -24.07
N PHE A 405 -14.53 21.77 -23.02
CA PHE A 405 -13.41 22.20 -22.19
C PHE A 405 -12.09 22.14 -22.96
N ILE A 406 -11.83 21.06 -23.70
CA ILE A 406 -10.64 20.95 -24.56
C ILE A 406 -10.63 22.05 -25.63
N GLU A 407 -11.75 22.31 -26.31
CA GLU A 407 -11.87 23.39 -27.30
C GLU A 407 -11.49 24.76 -26.71
N LYS A 408 -11.93 25.05 -25.49
CA LYS A 408 -11.58 26.29 -24.80
C LYS A 408 -10.12 26.35 -24.36
N ILE A 409 -9.61 25.26 -23.81
CA ILE A 409 -8.24 25.20 -23.33
C ILE A 409 -7.26 25.32 -24.50
N ALA A 410 -7.60 24.77 -25.66
CA ALA A 410 -6.82 24.92 -26.89
C ALA A 410 -6.63 26.38 -27.31
N THR A 411 -7.54 27.32 -26.99
CA THR A 411 -7.39 28.73 -27.38
C THR A 411 -6.29 29.48 -26.65
N TYR A 412 -5.71 28.88 -25.59
CA TYR A 412 -4.58 29.43 -24.84
C TYR A 412 -3.22 29.02 -25.42
N PHE A 413 -3.21 28.16 -26.44
CA PHE A 413 -2.01 27.62 -27.08
C PHE A 413 -2.02 28.00 -28.57
N ASP A 414 -0.84 28.11 -29.18
CA ASP A 414 -0.70 28.69 -30.53
C ASP A 414 -1.25 27.74 -31.61
N ASP A 415 -1.98 28.30 -32.59
CA ASP A 415 -2.68 27.57 -33.66
C ASP A 415 -1.72 26.93 -34.70
N GLU A 416 -0.41 27.19 -34.63
CA GLU A 416 0.61 26.72 -35.60
C GLU A 416 1.25 25.36 -35.24
N GLU A 417 0.67 24.61 -34.29
CA GLU A 417 1.20 23.33 -33.83
C GLU A 417 0.83 22.15 -34.76
N ASP A 418 1.81 21.28 -35.02
CA ASP A 418 1.60 20.00 -35.72
C ASP A 418 0.75 19.00 -34.90
N GLU A 419 0.34 17.89 -35.53
CA GLU A 419 -0.51 16.89 -34.88
C GLU A 419 0.17 16.20 -33.68
N GLU A 420 1.51 16.15 -33.65
CA GLU A 420 2.26 15.56 -32.53
C GLU A 420 2.18 16.46 -31.31
N SER A 421 2.41 17.76 -31.50
CA SER A 421 2.30 18.80 -30.48
C SER A 421 0.90 18.86 -29.87
N LYS A 422 -0.14 18.78 -30.69
CA LYS A 422 -1.55 18.70 -30.21
C LYS A 422 -1.82 17.45 -29.38
N SER A 423 -1.23 16.32 -29.75
CA SER A 423 -1.38 15.06 -29.01
C SER A 423 -0.67 15.11 -27.65
N GLU A 424 0.54 15.67 -27.61
CA GLU A 424 1.28 15.89 -26.36
C GLU A 424 0.53 16.85 -25.43
N PHE A 425 -0.01 17.93 -25.98
CA PHE A 425 -0.84 18.88 -25.26
C PHE A 425 -2.08 18.21 -24.65
N LEU A 426 -2.83 17.43 -25.44
CA LEU A 426 -3.99 16.71 -24.95
C LEU A 426 -3.62 15.71 -23.84
N SER A 427 -2.49 15.02 -23.99
CA SER A 427 -1.95 14.12 -22.96
C SER A 427 -1.64 14.87 -21.66
N LEU A 428 -1.00 16.03 -21.75
CA LEU A 428 -0.71 16.90 -20.60
C LEU A 428 -1.99 17.31 -19.88
N ILE A 429 -2.99 17.84 -20.59
CA ILE A 429 -4.26 18.27 -20.00
C ILE A 429 -5.01 17.09 -19.36
N ASN A 430 -5.06 15.94 -20.02
CA ASN A 430 -5.70 14.74 -19.47
C ASN A 430 -4.99 14.25 -18.20
N ASN A 431 -3.66 14.30 -18.16
CA ASN A 431 -2.88 13.97 -16.97
C ASN A 431 -3.15 14.96 -15.81
N ARG A 432 -3.31 16.25 -16.10
CA ARG A 432 -3.71 17.26 -15.10
C ARG A 432 -5.10 16.99 -14.54
N LEU A 433 -6.09 16.75 -15.40
CA LEU A 433 -7.45 16.37 -14.98
C LEU A 433 -7.43 15.10 -14.11
N ARG A 434 -6.64 14.11 -14.51
CA ARG A 434 -6.47 12.86 -13.75
C ARG A 434 -5.88 13.14 -12.36
N ASN A 435 -4.83 13.97 -12.27
CA ASN A 435 -4.26 14.37 -11.00
C ASN A 435 -5.27 15.14 -10.13
N TYR A 436 -6.03 16.08 -10.71
CA TYR A 436 -7.06 16.83 -10.00
C TYR A 436 -8.19 15.97 -9.43
N LEU A 437 -8.51 14.83 -10.06
CA LEU A 437 -9.42 13.85 -9.50
C LEU A 437 -8.83 13.17 -8.26
N ILE A 438 -7.55 12.78 -8.33
CA ILE A 438 -6.81 12.15 -7.22
C ILE A 438 -6.74 13.09 -6.02
N ILE A 439 -6.41 14.36 -6.26
CA ILE A 439 -6.31 15.39 -5.22
C ILE A 439 -7.62 16.14 -4.96
N LYS A 440 -8.73 15.70 -5.57
CA LYS A 440 -10.10 16.17 -5.28
C LYS A 440 -10.32 17.68 -5.50
N ILE A 441 -9.62 18.27 -6.48
CA ILE A 441 -9.91 19.64 -6.98
C ILE A 441 -11.14 19.61 -7.90
N ILE A 442 -11.32 18.53 -8.65
CA ILE A 442 -12.45 18.34 -9.56
C ILE A 442 -13.20 17.04 -9.28
N SER A 443 -14.38 16.92 -9.85
CA SER A 443 -15.13 15.67 -9.95
C SER A 443 -15.73 15.54 -11.34
N ILE A 444 -16.07 14.31 -11.73
CA ILE A 444 -16.67 14.00 -13.02
C ILE A 444 -17.96 13.20 -12.86
N TYR A 445 -18.87 13.36 -13.80
CA TYR A 445 -20.10 12.56 -13.89
C TYR A 445 -20.52 12.37 -15.35
N SER A 446 -21.19 11.26 -15.62
CA SER A 446 -21.74 10.96 -16.94
C SER A 446 -22.88 11.93 -17.30
N ILE A 447 -23.13 12.06 -18.60
CA ILE A 447 -24.26 12.83 -19.17
C ILE A 447 -25.60 12.38 -18.57
#